data_AF-A0AA40EW00-F1
#
_entry.id   AF-A0AA40EW00-F1
#
_cell.length_a   1.000
_cell.length_b   1.000
_cell.length_c   1.000
_cell.angle_alpha   90.00
_cell.angle_beta   90.00
_cell.angle_gamma   90.00
#
_symmetry.space_group_name_H-M   'P 1'
#
loop_
_entity.id
_entity.type
_entity.pdbx_description
1 polymer ?
#
loop_
_entity_poly.entity_id
_entity_poly.type
_entity_poly.pdbx_seq_one_letter_code
_entity_poly.pdbx_strand_id
1 'polypeptide(L)'
;MDGRAAPNVLRDMVKWYEELSEVPGGADDTPGEWREEISVPVYRKHGWPSADFDGDAFEVDLFRAKAAFEVKETVEEPIDNFRRCETVIGYHTKRLAEATTRLEFAETVDDAWVARFKLREAKMGLAAAEKDLVEAEERMEKLCPGGKMLNPEDLPLLELRAVETAFWDAQRHPKWVEQRLEELKPEDQHCAPELKLDLALAKRQAVVAQKALDACRLDAERLCPGRSLPPDGEGQDKKCTLGLTAQMKAKREELSIMVEQLKKDVKGYQDWIADVPAEATEALRIAGTYLESDEMKLKRYTESLEGMATVMEAEQANEQ
;
A
#
# COMPACT_ATOMS: atom_id res chain seq x y z
N MET A 1 -18.15 -25.16 32.55
CA MET A 1 -18.31 -24.01 31.65
C MET A 1 -19.76 -23.60 31.72
N ASP A 2 -20.05 -22.46 32.34
CA ASP A 2 -21.41 -21.94 32.39
C ASP A 2 -21.76 -21.35 31.02
N GLY A 3 -22.55 -22.11 30.25
CA GLY A 3 -23.07 -21.63 28.97
C GLY A 3 -24.13 -20.56 29.21
N ARG A 4 -24.04 -19.44 28.48
CA ARG A 4 -25.11 -18.43 28.46
C ARG A 4 -26.39 -19.04 27.88
N ALA A 5 -27.54 -18.66 28.44
CA ALA A 5 -28.83 -19.13 27.94
C ALA A 5 -29.04 -18.70 26.46
N ALA A 6 -29.37 -19.65 25.59
CA ALA A 6 -29.53 -19.41 24.15
C ALA A 6 -30.44 -18.21 23.78
N PRO A 7 -31.57 -17.95 24.48
CA PRO A 7 -32.40 -16.78 24.18
C PRO A 7 -31.69 -15.44 24.39
N ASN A 8 -30.75 -15.36 25.34
CA ASN A 8 -29.98 -14.14 25.57
C ASN A 8 -28.94 -13.94 24.46
N VAL A 9 -28.28 -15.02 24.04
CA VAL A 9 -27.34 -14.97 22.91
C VAL A 9 -28.06 -14.54 21.63
N LEU A 10 -29.26 -15.06 21.36
CA LEU A 10 -30.04 -14.65 20.19
C LEU A 10 -30.47 -13.18 20.25
N ARG A 11 -30.81 -12.65 21.44
CA ARG A 11 -31.08 -11.20 21.60
C ARG A 11 -29.83 -10.36 21.40
N ASP A 12 -28.68 -10.80 21.91
CA ASP A 12 -27.40 -10.12 21.71
C ASP A 12 -27.04 -10.10 20.22
N MET A 13 -27.24 -11.20 19.49
CA MET A 13 -27.01 -11.27 18.04
C MET A 13 -27.94 -10.33 17.27
N VAL A 14 -29.23 -10.27 17.63
CA VAL A 14 -30.18 -9.32 17.02
C VAL A 14 -29.74 -7.89 17.31
N LYS A 15 -29.29 -7.60 18.53
CA LYS A 15 -28.79 -6.28 18.89
C LYS A 15 -27.53 -5.90 18.11
N TRP A 16 -26.54 -6.80 18.02
CA TRP A 16 -25.32 -6.57 17.24
C TRP A 16 -25.61 -6.32 15.77
N TYR A 17 -26.60 -7.05 15.24
CA TYR A 17 -27.11 -6.89 13.90
C TYR A 17 -27.78 -5.51 13.71
N GLU A 18 -28.72 -5.12 14.58
CA GLU A 18 -29.39 -3.82 14.50
C GLU A 18 -28.43 -2.64 14.67
N GLU A 19 -27.46 -2.75 15.58
CA GLU A 19 -26.51 -1.68 15.88
C GLU A 19 -25.33 -1.62 14.88
N LEU A 20 -25.20 -2.61 13.98
CA LEU A 20 -24.01 -2.83 13.15
C LEU A 20 -22.72 -2.87 13.99
N SER A 21 -22.80 -3.36 15.23
CA SER A 21 -21.64 -3.44 16.12
C SER A 21 -20.66 -4.56 15.71
N GLU A 22 -21.15 -5.51 14.91
CA GLU A 22 -20.33 -6.50 14.21
C GLU A 22 -20.80 -6.55 12.75
N VAL A 23 -19.88 -6.29 11.82
CA VAL A 23 -20.13 -6.25 10.37
C VAL A 23 -19.42 -7.44 9.73
N PRO A 24 -19.96 -8.07 8.67
CA PRO A 24 -19.22 -9.10 7.95
C PRO A 24 -17.90 -8.52 7.47
N GLY A 25 -16.78 -9.11 7.90
CA GLY A 25 -15.45 -8.63 7.53
C GLY A 25 -14.72 -7.74 8.55
N GLY A 26 -15.10 -7.78 9.83
CA GLY A 26 -14.31 -7.14 10.90
C GLY A 26 -13.03 -7.87 11.33
N ALA A 27 -12.59 -8.89 10.59
CA ALA A 27 -11.42 -9.71 10.94
C ALA A 27 -10.16 -9.29 10.17
N ASP A 28 -8.97 -9.63 10.69
CA ASP A 28 -7.67 -9.19 10.16
C ASP A 28 -7.43 -9.56 8.67
N ASP A 29 -8.09 -10.59 8.14
CA ASP A 29 -7.92 -11.11 6.76
C ASP A 29 -9.08 -10.74 5.82
N THR A 30 -9.76 -9.63 6.08
CA THR A 30 -10.95 -9.28 5.31
C THR A 30 -10.59 -8.59 3.99
N PRO A 31 -11.21 -8.98 2.84
CA PRO A 31 -11.08 -8.24 1.58
C PRO A 31 -11.43 -6.76 1.74
N GLY A 32 -10.71 -5.89 1.01
CA GLY A 32 -10.72 -4.44 1.25
C GLY A 32 -12.12 -3.79 1.24
N GLU A 33 -13.04 -4.24 0.41
CA GLU A 33 -14.43 -3.74 0.33
C GLU A 33 -15.25 -3.91 1.61
N TRP A 34 -14.86 -4.81 2.51
CA TRP A 34 -15.62 -5.11 3.73
C TRP A 34 -15.11 -4.38 4.96
N ARG A 35 -14.06 -3.55 4.83
CA ARG A 35 -13.61 -2.64 5.89
C ARG A 35 -14.78 -1.81 6.42
N GLU A 36 -14.82 -1.58 7.73
CA GLU A 36 -15.96 -0.91 8.38
C GLU A 36 -16.23 0.48 7.79
N GLU A 37 -15.19 1.22 7.39
CA GLU A 37 -15.29 2.53 6.75
C GLU A 37 -16.04 2.50 5.41
N ILE A 38 -16.06 1.34 4.74
CA ILE A 38 -16.74 1.13 3.46
C ILE A 38 -18.10 0.45 3.68
N SER A 39 -18.12 -0.67 4.42
CA SER A 39 -19.28 -1.54 4.51
C SER A 39 -20.38 -1.00 5.43
N VAL A 40 -20.03 -0.36 6.56
CA VAL A 40 -21.02 0.18 7.52
C VAL A 40 -21.91 1.25 6.89
N PRO A 41 -21.39 2.27 6.18
CA PRO A 41 -22.24 3.25 5.50
C PRO A 41 -23.21 2.61 4.49
N VAL A 42 -22.76 1.59 3.75
CA VAL A 42 -23.58 0.91 2.74
C VAL A 42 -24.70 0.10 3.41
N TYR A 43 -24.40 -0.62 4.49
CA TYR A 43 -25.42 -1.32 5.28
C TYR A 43 -26.41 -0.37 5.95
N ARG A 44 -25.97 0.81 6.41
CA ARG A 44 -26.89 1.84 6.92
C ARG A 44 -27.85 2.36 5.84
N LYS A 45 -27.40 2.42 4.59
CA LYS A 45 -28.21 2.89 3.44
C LYS A 45 -29.24 1.84 3.00
N HIS A 46 -28.83 0.59 2.84
CA HIS A 46 -29.66 -0.48 2.28
C HIS A 46 -30.37 -1.34 3.32
N GLY A 47 -30.00 -1.17 4.59
CA GLY A 47 -30.38 -2.11 5.63
C GLY A 47 -29.68 -3.45 5.45
N TRP A 48 -30.12 -4.43 6.23
CA TRP A 48 -29.62 -5.79 6.12
C TRP A 48 -30.43 -6.64 5.14
N PRO A 49 -29.87 -7.78 4.67
CA PRO A 49 -30.58 -8.74 3.86
C PRO A 49 -31.86 -9.25 4.53
N SER A 50 -32.99 -8.69 4.11
CA SER A 50 -34.35 -9.09 4.42
C SER A 50 -35.08 -9.48 3.12
N ALA A 51 -36.37 -9.79 3.20
CA ALA A 51 -37.14 -10.19 2.01
C ALA A 51 -37.16 -9.11 0.91
N ASP A 52 -37.06 -7.83 1.30
CA ASP A 52 -37.11 -6.67 0.38
C ASP A 52 -35.73 -6.09 0.08
N PHE A 53 -34.64 -6.79 0.42
CA PHE A 53 -33.28 -6.29 0.23
C PHE A 53 -32.90 -6.28 -1.25
N ASP A 54 -32.55 -5.09 -1.75
CA ASP A 54 -32.04 -4.91 -3.10
C ASP A 54 -30.52 -5.17 -3.13
N GLY A 55 -30.17 -6.43 -3.35
CA GLY A 55 -28.76 -6.85 -3.45
C GLY A 55 -28.01 -6.20 -4.61
N ASP A 56 -28.70 -5.86 -5.71
CA ASP A 56 -28.08 -5.20 -6.86
C ASP A 56 -27.71 -3.76 -6.51
N ALA A 57 -28.62 -3.02 -5.87
CA ALA A 57 -28.35 -1.66 -5.41
C ALA A 57 -27.27 -1.62 -4.32
N PHE A 58 -27.27 -2.61 -3.41
CA PHE A 58 -26.22 -2.77 -2.41
C PHE A 58 -24.85 -2.98 -3.06
N GLU A 59 -24.71 -3.91 -4.00
CA GLU A 59 -23.43 -4.18 -4.68
C GLU A 59 -22.91 -2.96 -5.44
N VAL A 60 -23.81 -2.20 -6.08
CA VAL A 60 -23.45 -0.95 -6.76
C VAL A 60 -22.89 0.08 -5.78
N ASP A 61 -23.58 0.32 -4.66
CA ASP A 61 -23.12 1.29 -3.67
C ASP A 61 -21.87 0.81 -2.92
N LEU A 62 -21.69 -0.49 -2.72
CA LEU A 62 -20.46 -1.06 -2.16
C LEU A 62 -19.27 -0.80 -3.10
N PHE A 63 -19.46 -1.01 -4.40
CA PHE A 63 -18.43 -0.73 -5.41
C PHE A 63 -18.02 0.75 -5.41
N ARG A 64 -19.03 1.65 -5.38
CA ARG A 64 -18.81 3.10 -5.29
C ARG A 64 -18.09 3.51 -4.00
N ALA A 65 -18.53 2.96 -2.86
CA ALA A 65 -17.94 3.27 -1.56
C ALA A 65 -16.48 2.83 -1.49
N LYS A 66 -16.13 1.66 -2.04
CA LYS A 66 -14.74 1.22 -2.16
C LYS A 66 -13.91 2.18 -3.00
N ALA A 67 -14.39 2.54 -4.20
CA ALA A 67 -13.68 3.47 -5.08
C ALA A 67 -13.48 4.85 -4.42
N ALA A 68 -14.50 5.38 -3.74
CA ALA A 68 -14.40 6.64 -3.00
C ALA A 68 -13.40 6.56 -1.83
N PHE A 69 -13.35 5.42 -1.14
CA PHE A 69 -12.38 5.18 -0.08
C PHE A 69 -10.94 5.13 -0.61
N GLU A 70 -10.70 4.43 -1.72
CA GLU A 70 -9.38 4.37 -2.37
C GLU A 70 -8.90 5.75 -2.84
N VAL A 71 -9.80 6.60 -3.35
CA VAL A 71 -9.49 8.02 -3.64
C VAL A 71 -9.06 8.72 -2.37
N LYS A 72 -9.84 8.59 -1.29
CA LYS A 72 -9.53 9.25 -0.03
C LYS A 72 -8.14 8.87 0.47
N GLU A 73 -7.82 7.57 0.54
CA GLU A 73 -6.49 7.10 0.92
C GLU A 73 -5.40 7.64 -0.02
N THR A 74 -5.64 7.65 -1.34
CA THR A 74 -4.67 8.13 -2.33
C THR A 74 -4.41 9.64 -2.23
N VAL A 75 -5.43 10.43 -1.90
CA VAL A 75 -5.26 11.86 -1.71
C VAL A 75 -4.69 12.15 -0.30
N GLU A 76 -4.93 11.30 0.70
CA GLU A 76 -4.40 11.43 2.07
C GLU A 76 -2.93 10.98 2.15
N GLU A 77 -2.49 10.11 1.24
CA GLU A 77 -1.14 9.55 1.18
C GLU A 77 -0.02 10.60 1.26
N PRO A 78 -0.05 11.75 0.53
CA PRO A 78 1.02 12.75 0.63
C PRO A 78 1.10 13.40 2.03
N ILE A 79 -0.04 13.67 2.66
CA ILE A 79 -0.09 14.27 4.01
C ILE A 79 0.41 13.25 5.04
N ASP A 80 -0.07 12.01 4.94
CA ASP A 80 0.32 10.96 5.87
C ASP A 80 1.79 10.58 5.70
N ASN A 81 2.32 10.59 4.47
CA ASN A 81 3.74 10.40 4.22
C ASN A 81 4.59 11.53 4.83
N PHE A 82 4.16 12.79 4.68
CA PHE A 82 4.83 13.93 5.34
C PHE A 82 4.87 13.76 6.87
N ARG A 83 3.73 13.47 7.49
CA ARG A 83 3.64 13.21 8.96
C ARG A 83 4.48 12.02 9.40
N ARG A 84 4.57 10.99 8.56
CA ARG A 84 5.43 9.83 8.81
C ARG A 84 6.90 10.24 8.82
N CYS A 85 7.33 11.07 7.88
CA CYS A 85 8.70 11.62 7.87
C CYS A 85 8.99 12.44 9.14
N GLU A 86 8.05 13.29 9.59
CA GLU A 86 8.20 14.02 10.86
C GLU A 86 8.39 13.09 12.07
N THR A 87 7.60 12.01 12.11
CA THR A 87 7.70 10.99 13.16
C THR A 87 9.07 10.29 13.15
N VAL A 88 9.57 9.95 11.95
CA VAL A 88 10.89 9.33 11.76
C VAL A 88 12.02 10.29 12.17
N ILE A 89 11.92 11.58 11.84
CA ILE A 89 12.86 12.61 12.31
C ILE A 89 12.86 12.69 13.84
N GLY A 90 11.68 12.72 14.46
CA GLY A 90 11.55 12.71 15.92
C GLY A 90 12.22 11.48 16.56
N TYR A 91 12.04 10.31 15.96
CA TYR A 91 12.70 9.08 16.37
C TYR A 91 14.23 9.17 16.31
N HIS A 92 14.78 9.62 15.18
CA HIS A 92 16.24 9.73 15.01
C HIS A 92 16.84 10.84 15.87
N THR A 93 16.14 11.96 16.07
CA THR A 93 16.55 13.05 16.96
C THR A 93 16.68 12.55 18.40
N LYS A 94 15.70 11.78 18.89
CA LYS A 94 15.76 11.16 20.21
C LYS A 94 16.96 10.20 20.33
N ARG A 95 17.17 9.34 19.35
CA ARG A 95 18.32 8.41 19.33
C ARG A 95 19.66 9.14 19.27
N LEU A 96 19.74 10.27 18.58
CA LEU A 96 20.94 11.10 18.51
C LEU A 96 21.27 11.69 19.89
N ALA A 97 20.27 12.23 20.60
CA ALA A 97 20.45 12.71 21.96
C ALA A 97 20.88 11.58 22.92
N GLU A 98 20.20 10.43 22.90
CA GLU A 98 20.54 9.26 23.72
C GLU A 98 21.97 8.75 23.46
N ALA A 99 22.38 8.69 22.19
CA ALA A 99 23.73 8.26 21.82
C ALA A 99 24.80 9.28 22.23
N THR A 100 24.49 10.58 22.14
CA THR A 100 25.37 11.66 22.60
C THR A 100 25.59 11.59 24.11
N THR A 101 24.51 11.48 24.88
CA THR A 101 24.59 11.31 26.35
C THR A 101 25.36 10.05 26.72
N ARG A 102 25.10 8.90 26.06
CA ARG A 102 25.87 7.67 26.31
C ARG A 102 27.37 7.84 26.02
N LEU A 103 27.72 8.64 25.02
CA LEU A 103 29.12 8.90 24.70
C LEU A 103 29.81 9.78 25.75
N GLU A 104 29.08 10.76 26.31
CA GLU A 104 29.59 11.63 27.39
C GLU A 104 29.86 10.86 28.69
N PHE A 105 29.02 9.86 28.99
CA PHE A 105 29.10 9.05 30.21
C PHE A 105 29.73 7.66 29.99
N ALA A 106 30.42 7.45 28.87
CA ALA A 106 31.05 6.16 28.58
C ALA A 106 32.23 5.91 29.55
N GLU A 107 32.13 4.83 30.33
CA GLU A 107 33.16 4.45 31.31
C GLU A 107 34.20 3.49 30.72
N THR A 108 33.83 2.77 29.65
CA THR A 108 34.70 1.80 28.98
C THR A 108 34.95 2.17 27.52
N VAL A 109 36.04 1.65 26.95
CA VAL A 109 36.34 1.80 25.52
C VAL A 109 35.21 1.22 24.68
N ASP A 110 34.68 0.06 25.06
CA ASP A 110 33.59 -0.59 24.35
C ASP A 110 32.31 0.27 24.39
N ASP A 111 31.91 0.77 25.56
CA ASP A 111 30.74 1.65 25.71
C ASP A 111 30.87 2.92 24.85
N ALA A 112 32.06 3.51 24.79
CA ALA A 112 32.33 4.68 23.96
C ALA A 112 32.16 4.36 22.48
N TRP A 113 32.64 3.20 22.02
CA TRP A 113 32.52 2.78 20.62
C TRP A 113 31.10 2.34 20.25
N VAL A 114 30.37 1.69 21.15
CA VAL A 114 28.93 1.41 20.99
C VAL A 114 28.14 2.72 20.88
N ALA A 115 28.45 3.71 21.73
CA ALA A 115 27.80 5.02 21.66
C ALA A 115 28.13 5.76 20.36
N ARG A 116 29.39 5.72 19.90
CA ARG A 116 29.80 6.27 18.59
C ARG A 116 29.08 5.62 17.42
N PHE A 117 28.95 4.29 17.44
CA PHE A 117 28.21 3.55 16.42
C PHE A 117 26.74 4.03 16.36
N LYS A 118 26.06 4.03 17.51
CA LYS A 118 24.66 4.48 17.61
C LYS A 118 24.49 5.94 17.20
N LEU A 119 25.48 6.78 17.50
CA LEU A 119 25.49 8.19 17.09
C LEU A 119 25.62 8.33 15.58
N ARG A 120 26.50 7.54 14.93
CA ARG A 120 26.62 7.48 13.46
C ARG A 120 25.30 7.07 12.82
N GLU A 121 24.70 5.98 13.30
CA GLU A 121 23.42 5.46 12.80
C GLU A 121 22.29 6.49 12.95
N ALA A 122 22.20 7.15 14.10
CA ALA A 122 21.20 8.19 14.33
C ALA A 122 21.39 9.39 13.38
N LYS A 123 22.64 9.80 13.12
CA LYS A 123 22.95 10.88 12.18
C LYS A 123 22.62 10.52 10.73
N MET A 124 22.97 9.31 10.30
CA MET A 124 22.65 8.84 8.95
C MET A 124 21.15 8.73 8.74
N GLY A 125 20.43 8.13 9.71
CA GLY A 125 18.97 8.03 9.66
C GLY A 125 18.28 9.39 9.69
N LEU A 126 18.79 10.34 10.49
CA LEU A 126 18.27 11.71 10.51
C LEU A 126 18.46 12.40 9.15
N ALA A 127 19.66 12.33 8.56
CA ALA A 127 19.94 12.94 7.27
C ALA A 127 19.09 12.35 6.13
N ALA A 128 18.86 11.02 6.15
CA ALA A 128 17.96 10.37 5.20
C ALA A 128 16.50 10.83 5.41
N ALA A 129 16.03 10.87 6.66
CA ALA A 129 14.67 11.29 6.98
C ALA A 129 14.41 12.77 6.67
N GLU A 130 15.40 13.65 6.84
CA GLU A 130 15.33 15.05 6.43
C GLU A 130 15.20 15.19 4.91
N LYS A 131 15.95 14.38 4.15
CA LYS A 131 15.81 14.34 2.69
C LYS A 131 14.42 13.86 2.28
N ASP A 132 13.95 12.77 2.88
CA ASP A 132 12.61 12.21 2.61
C ASP A 132 11.50 13.19 3.02
N LEU A 133 11.70 13.98 4.07
CA LEU A 133 10.75 15.03 4.48
C LEU A 133 10.65 16.13 3.41
N VAL A 134 11.77 16.60 2.87
CA VAL A 134 11.77 17.61 1.79
C VAL A 134 11.06 17.06 0.55
N GLU A 135 11.37 15.84 0.13
CA GLU A 135 10.70 15.20 -1.02
C GLU A 135 9.19 15.01 -0.76
N ALA A 136 8.81 14.67 0.48
CA ALA A 136 7.41 14.52 0.89
C ALA A 136 6.68 15.87 0.95
N GLU A 137 7.32 16.93 1.44
CA GLU A 137 6.77 18.29 1.50
C GLU A 137 6.55 18.86 0.10
N GLU A 138 7.53 18.73 -0.80
CA GLU A 138 7.38 19.13 -2.20
C GLU A 138 6.22 18.39 -2.87
N ARG A 139 6.10 17.08 -2.63
CA ARG A 139 5.00 16.27 -3.15
C ARG A 139 3.66 16.66 -2.54
N MET A 140 3.61 16.93 -1.24
CA MET A 140 2.41 17.38 -0.54
C MET A 140 1.97 18.74 -1.08
N GLU A 141 2.86 19.72 -1.21
CA GLU A 141 2.50 21.05 -1.73
C GLU A 141 2.05 20.99 -3.20
N LYS A 142 2.67 20.10 -4.01
CA LYS A 142 2.26 19.88 -5.40
C LYS A 142 0.87 19.27 -5.53
N LEU A 143 0.53 18.29 -4.68
CA LEU A 143 -0.72 17.53 -4.79
C LEU A 143 -1.85 18.09 -3.90
N CYS A 144 -1.51 18.79 -2.83
CA CYS A 144 -2.39 19.29 -1.77
C CYS A 144 -1.92 20.67 -1.28
N PRO A 145 -1.96 21.71 -2.14
CA PRO A 145 -1.41 23.02 -1.81
C PRO A 145 -2.03 23.61 -0.54
N GLY A 146 -1.18 24.08 0.38
CA GLY A 146 -1.60 24.61 1.68
C GLY A 146 -2.20 23.58 2.64
N GLY A 147 -1.90 22.29 2.43
CA GLY A 147 -2.38 21.18 3.27
C GLY A 147 -3.89 20.97 3.21
N LYS A 148 -4.58 21.66 2.29
CA LYS A 148 -6.01 21.47 2.05
C LYS A 148 -6.18 20.40 1.00
N MET A 149 -6.45 19.20 1.49
CA MET A 149 -6.97 18.17 0.64
C MET A 149 -8.34 18.56 0.13
N LEU A 150 -8.49 18.48 -1.20
CA LEU A 150 -9.69 18.01 -1.87
C LEU A 150 -10.93 18.86 -1.52
N ASN A 151 -11.30 19.80 -2.40
CA ASN A 151 -12.54 20.57 -2.17
C ASN A 151 -13.71 19.57 -2.09
N PRO A 152 -14.58 19.66 -1.07
CA PRO A 152 -15.75 18.79 -0.97
C PRO A 152 -16.64 18.81 -2.23
N GLU A 153 -16.59 19.91 -2.97
CA GLU A 153 -17.29 20.08 -4.24
C GLU A 153 -16.75 19.20 -5.38
N ASP A 154 -15.50 18.74 -5.30
CA ASP A 154 -14.87 17.87 -6.31
C ASP A 154 -15.10 16.37 -6.02
N LEU A 155 -15.68 16.02 -4.87
CA LEU A 155 -15.93 14.62 -4.47
C LEU A 155 -16.71 13.81 -5.52
N PRO A 156 -17.81 14.32 -6.13
CA PRO A 156 -18.54 13.55 -7.14
C PRO A 156 -17.70 13.24 -8.39
N LEU A 157 -16.80 14.15 -8.77
CA LEU A 157 -15.93 13.96 -9.94
C LEU A 157 -14.79 12.99 -9.64
N LEU A 158 -14.28 13.00 -8.41
CA LEU A 158 -13.22 12.08 -7.98
C LEU A 158 -13.74 10.66 -7.80
N GLU A 159 -14.94 10.51 -7.22
CA GLU A 159 -15.65 9.24 -7.17
C GLU A 159 -15.88 8.69 -8.59
N LEU A 160 -16.39 9.51 -9.51
CA LEU A 160 -16.54 9.12 -10.91
C LEU A 160 -15.23 8.61 -11.51
N ARG A 161 -14.13 9.34 -11.31
CA ARG A 161 -12.83 8.94 -11.85
C ARG A 161 -12.33 7.62 -11.30
N ALA A 162 -12.45 7.40 -9.99
CA ALA A 162 -12.03 6.13 -9.39
C ALA A 162 -12.92 4.96 -9.82
N VAL A 163 -14.22 5.19 -9.95
CA VAL A 163 -15.14 4.20 -10.51
C VAL A 163 -14.82 3.90 -11.97
N GLU A 164 -14.40 4.88 -12.77
CA GLU A 164 -13.91 4.65 -14.14
C GLU A 164 -12.67 3.76 -14.17
N THR A 165 -11.68 4.01 -13.31
CA THR A 165 -10.48 3.16 -13.20
C THR A 165 -10.84 1.73 -12.79
N ALA A 166 -11.62 1.58 -11.70
CA ALA A 166 -12.06 0.27 -11.20
C ALA A 166 -12.95 -0.47 -12.21
N PHE A 167 -13.75 0.25 -12.99
CA PHE A 167 -14.54 -0.32 -14.08
C PHE A 167 -13.68 -0.98 -15.13
N TRP A 168 -12.59 -0.33 -15.57
CA TRP A 168 -11.70 -0.93 -16.56
C TRP A 168 -11.00 -2.19 -16.03
N ASP A 169 -10.67 -2.24 -14.75
CA ASP A 169 -10.15 -3.45 -14.10
C ASP A 169 -11.20 -4.58 -14.10
N ALA A 170 -12.42 -4.27 -13.68
CA ALA A 170 -13.53 -5.21 -13.68
C ALA A 170 -13.90 -5.71 -15.09
N GLN A 171 -13.70 -4.91 -16.15
CA GLN A 171 -13.91 -5.32 -17.53
C GLN A 171 -12.78 -6.18 -18.11
N ARG A 172 -11.55 -6.00 -17.61
CA ARG A 172 -10.38 -6.79 -18.05
C ARG A 172 -10.34 -8.18 -17.41
N HIS A 173 -10.74 -8.28 -16.14
CA HIS A 173 -10.63 -9.52 -15.37
C HIS A 173 -11.33 -10.73 -16.02
N PRO A 174 -12.59 -10.64 -16.52
CA PRO A 174 -13.23 -11.77 -17.18
C PRO A 174 -12.45 -12.31 -18.38
N LYS A 175 -11.84 -11.43 -19.18
CA LYS A 175 -11.05 -11.82 -20.36
C LYS A 175 -9.78 -12.57 -19.94
N TRP A 176 -9.15 -12.12 -18.87
CA TRP A 176 -7.97 -12.79 -18.31
C TRP A 176 -8.31 -14.20 -17.80
N VAL A 177 -9.43 -14.35 -17.07
CA VAL A 177 -9.88 -15.67 -16.59
C VAL A 177 -10.30 -16.58 -17.74
N GLU A 178 -10.95 -16.05 -18.79
CA GLU A 178 -11.29 -16.79 -20.02
C GLU A 178 -10.04 -17.32 -20.71
N GLN A 179 -9.04 -16.46 -20.94
CA GLN A 179 -7.77 -16.86 -21.53
C GLN A 179 -7.08 -17.93 -20.67
N ARG A 180 -7.07 -17.76 -19.34
CA ARG A 180 -6.48 -18.73 -18.42
C ARG A 180 -7.17 -20.11 -18.48
N LEU A 181 -8.49 -20.13 -18.69
CA LEU A 181 -9.26 -21.36 -18.89
C LEU A 181 -8.95 -22.03 -20.23
N GLU A 182 -8.71 -21.25 -21.29
CA GLU A 182 -8.36 -21.77 -22.62
C GLU A 182 -6.94 -22.36 -22.65
N GLU A 183 -6.01 -21.74 -21.93
CA GLU A 183 -4.60 -22.14 -21.84
C GLU A 183 -4.33 -23.22 -20.78
N LEU A 184 -5.38 -23.76 -20.17
CA LEU A 184 -5.26 -24.72 -19.07
C LEU A 184 -4.59 -26.02 -19.55
N LYS A 185 -3.50 -26.40 -18.90
CA LYS A 185 -2.80 -27.65 -19.21
C LYS A 185 -3.54 -28.85 -18.62
N PRO A 186 -3.37 -30.07 -19.18
CA PRO A 186 -4.01 -31.29 -18.65
C PRO A 186 -3.69 -31.57 -17.17
N GLU A 187 -2.50 -31.19 -16.72
CA GLU A 187 -2.07 -31.29 -15.30
C GLU A 187 -2.85 -30.37 -14.36
N ASP A 188 -3.35 -29.24 -14.86
CA ASP A 188 -4.07 -28.22 -14.10
C ASP A 188 -5.60 -28.33 -14.25
N GLN A 189 -6.09 -29.37 -14.94
CA GLN A 189 -7.51 -29.56 -15.24
C GLN A 189 -8.40 -29.57 -13.97
N HIS A 190 -7.82 -29.95 -12.83
CA HIS A 190 -8.49 -29.95 -11.54
C HIS A 190 -8.89 -28.54 -11.04
N CYS A 191 -8.22 -27.49 -11.51
CA CYS A 191 -8.55 -26.08 -11.19
C CYS A 191 -9.69 -25.51 -12.05
N ALA A 192 -10.13 -26.21 -13.10
CA ALA A 192 -11.15 -25.71 -14.03
C ALA A 192 -12.49 -25.33 -13.36
N PRO A 193 -13.02 -26.04 -12.34
CA PRO A 193 -14.25 -25.64 -11.66
C PRO A 193 -14.13 -24.30 -10.93
N GLU A 194 -13.00 -24.07 -10.25
CA GLU A 194 -12.73 -22.82 -9.52
C GLU A 194 -12.62 -21.65 -10.48
N LEU A 195 -11.86 -21.80 -11.57
CA LEU A 195 -11.74 -20.77 -12.60
C LEU A 195 -13.07 -20.45 -13.29
N LYS A 196 -13.97 -21.43 -13.46
CA LYS A 196 -15.32 -21.20 -13.99
C LYS A 196 -16.19 -20.41 -13.02
N LEU A 197 -16.07 -20.69 -11.71
CA LEU A 197 -16.74 -19.91 -10.67
C LEU A 197 -16.22 -18.47 -10.66
N ASP A 198 -14.91 -18.30 -10.70
CA ASP A 198 -14.26 -16.99 -10.77
C ASP A 198 -14.70 -16.21 -12.01
N LEU A 199 -14.76 -16.86 -13.18
CA LEU A 199 -15.28 -16.22 -14.40
C LEU A 199 -16.73 -15.74 -14.24
N ALA A 200 -17.58 -16.53 -13.59
CA ALA A 200 -18.97 -16.15 -13.33
C ALA A 200 -19.05 -14.95 -12.38
N LEU A 201 -18.24 -14.92 -11.33
CA LEU A 201 -18.13 -13.81 -10.38
C LEU A 201 -17.60 -12.55 -11.06
N ALA A 202 -16.53 -12.66 -11.85
CA ALA A 202 -15.92 -11.56 -12.60
C ALA A 202 -16.92 -10.94 -13.59
N LYS A 203 -17.70 -11.77 -14.30
CA LYS A 203 -18.76 -11.28 -15.21
C LYS A 203 -19.86 -10.52 -14.46
N ARG A 204 -20.27 -11.00 -13.28
CA ARG A 204 -21.23 -10.30 -12.42
C ARG A 204 -20.65 -8.96 -11.95
N GLN A 205 -19.41 -8.94 -11.47
CA GLN A 205 -18.75 -7.71 -11.02
C GLN A 205 -18.61 -6.68 -12.15
N ALA A 206 -18.33 -7.10 -13.39
CA ALA A 206 -18.29 -6.21 -14.55
C ALA A 206 -19.64 -5.51 -14.81
N VAL A 207 -20.77 -6.20 -14.57
CA VAL A 207 -22.12 -5.62 -14.66
C VAL A 207 -22.36 -4.62 -13.53
N VAL A 208 -21.98 -4.96 -12.30
CA VAL A 208 -22.07 -4.04 -11.14
C VAL A 208 -21.25 -2.77 -11.39
N ALA A 209 -20.01 -2.92 -11.87
CA ALA A 209 -19.13 -1.81 -12.19
C ALA A 209 -19.72 -0.88 -13.26
N GLN A 210 -20.38 -1.43 -14.29
CA GLN A 210 -21.08 -0.62 -15.30
C GLN A 210 -22.22 0.20 -14.67
N LYS A 211 -23.06 -0.43 -13.85
CA LYS A 211 -24.16 0.26 -13.14
C LYS A 211 -23.63 1.35 -12.20
N ALA A 212 -22.55 1.09 -11.49
CA ALA A 212 -21.87 2.06 -10.62
C ALA A 212 -21.35 3.25 -11.43
N LEU A 213 -20.70 2.99 -12.56
CA LEU A 213 -20.21 4.03 -13.46
C LEU A 213 -21.33 4.93 -13.97
N ASP A 214 -22.44 4.34 -14.41
CA ASP A 214 -23.59 5.11 -14.90
C ASP A 214 -24.21 5.96 -13.79
N ALA A 215 -24.32 5.44 -12.56
CA ALA A 215 -24.78 6.19 -11.39
C ALA A 215 -23.85 7.36 -11.06
N CYS A 216 -22.53 7.14 -11.04
CA CYS A 216 -21.55 8.20 -10.78
C CYS A 216 -21.57 9.28 -11.85
N ARG A 217 -21.77 8.92 -13.13
CA ARG A 217 -21.89 9.91 -14.22
C ARG A 217 -23.10 10.81 -14.04
N LEU A 218 -24.24 10.23 -13.65
CA LEU A 218 -25.45 10.99 -13.36
C LEU A 218 -25.25 11.92 -12.16
N ASP A 219 -24.61 11.45 -11.10
CA ASP A 219 -24.31 12.27 -9.92
C ASP A 219 -23.30 13.39 -10.23
N ALA A 220 -22.26 13.10 -11.00
CA ALA A 220 -21.27 14.07 -11.46
C ALA A 220 -21.92 15.18 -12.30
N GLU A 221 -22.74 14.84 -13.29
CA GLU A 221 -23.43 15.85 -14.11
C GLU A 221 -24.46 16.66 -13.30
N ARG A 222 -25.15 16.01 -12.35
CA ARG A 222 -26.14 16.68 -11.49
C ARG A 222 -25.50 17.65 -10.49
N LEU A 223 -24.37 17.27 -9.90
CA LEU A 223 -23.71 18.02 -8.83
C LEU A 223 -22.62 18.97 -9.35
N CYS A 224 -22.02 18.66 -10.50
CA CYS A 224 -20.88 19.35 -11.10
C CYS A 224 -21.06 19.50 -12.62
N PRO A 225 -22.13 20.16 -13.10
CA PRO A 225 -22.50 20.17 -14.51
C PRO A 225 -21.38 20.75 -15.38
N GLY A 226 -20.99 19.99 -16.41
CA GLY A 226 -19.95 20.38 -17.37
C GLY A 226 -18.54 20.57 -16.79
N ARG A 227 -18.31 20.21 -15.52
CA ARG A 227 -16.98 20.22 -14.90
C ARG A 227 -16.29 18.88 -15.14
N SER A 228 -14.98 18.93 -15.31
CA SER A 228 -14.10 17.76 -15.31
C SER A 228 -12.90 18.05 -14.40
N LEU A 229 -12.35 17.01 -13.79
CA LEU A 229 -11.07 17.14 -13.11
C LEU A 229 -9.96 17.36 -14.14
N PRO A 230 -8.92 18.14 -13.79
CA PRO A 230 -7.71 18.16 -14.60
C PRO A 230 -7.12 16.74 -14.67
N PRO A 231 -6.53 16.34 -15.81
CA PRO A 231 -5.78 15.09 -15.89
C PRO A 231 -4.66 15.12 -14.86
N ASP A 232 -4.40 14.00 -14.19
CA ASP A 232 -3.39 13.97 -13.12
C ASP A 232 -2.05 14.51 -13.60
N GLY A 233 -1.48 15.42 -12.82
CA GLY A 233 -0.11 15.85 -13.00
C GLY A 233 0.83 14.67 -12.74
N GLU A 234 1.24 13.95 -13.79
CA GLU A 234 2.33 12.96 -13.90
C GLU A 234 2.50 11.84 -12.84
N GLY A 235 1.71 11.79 -11.76
CA GLY A 235 2.07 11.04 -10.55
C GLY A 235 1.13 9.92 -10.12
N GLN A 236 -0.16 9.96 -10.44
CA GLN A 236 -1.14 9.02 -9.85
C GLN A 236 -1.62 7.93 -10.82
N ASP A 237 -1.75 8.21 -12.12
CA ASP A 237 -2.24 7.21 -13.09
C ASP A 237 -1.16 6.23 -13.63
N LYS A 238 0.13 6.45 -13.38
CA LYS A 238 1.19 5.64 -14.01
C LYS A 238 1.33 4.22 -13.46
N LYS A 239 0.88 3.89 -12.25
CA LYS A 239 1.01 2.51 -11.76
C LYS A 239 0.04 1.54 -12.45
N CYS A 240 -1.18 1.97 -12.78
CA CYS A 240 -2.21 1.09 -13.34
C CYS A 240 -2.36 1.17 -14.88
N THR A 241 -1.79 2.19 -15.53
CA THR A 241 -1.83 2.35 -17.00
C THR A 241 -0.54 1.98 -17.72
N LEU A 242 0.57 1.80 -17.00
CA LEU A 242 1.81 1.34 -17.61
C LEU A 242 1.71 -0.16 -17.94
N GLY A 243 1.97 -0.53 -19.20
CA GLY A 243 2.15 -1.93 -19.57
C GLY A 243 3.25 -2.58 -18.72
N LEU A 244 3.20 -3.91 -18.58
CA LEU A 244 4.10 -4.72 -17.75
C LEU A 244 5.58 -4.30 -17.90
N THR A 245 6.03 -4.03 -19.12
CA THR A 245 7.40 -3.58 -19.44
C THR A 245 7.78 -2.25 -18.79
N ALA A 246 6.86 -1.29 -18.70
CA ALA A 246 7.14 0.01 -18.09
C ALA A 246 7.10 -0.06 -16.55
N GLN A 247 6.26 -0.92 -15.97
CA GLN A 247 6.32 -1.24 -14.54
C GLN A 247 7.64 -1.92 -14.18
N MET A 248 8.10 -2.90 -14.98
CA MET A 248 9.39 -3.56 -14.79
C MET A 248 10.56 -2.59 -14.89
N LYS A 249 10.54 -1.66 -15.87
CA LYS A 249 11.56 -0.60 -15.98
C LYS A 249 11.60 0.31 -14.75
N ALA A 250 10.45 0.77 -14.27
CA ALA A 250 10.38 1.60 -13.07
C ALA A 250 10.91 0.85 -11.84
N LYS A 251 10.56 -0.43 -11.69
CA LYS A 251 11.02 -1.24 -10.57
C LYS A 251 12.52 -1.52 -10.62
N ARG A 252 13.07 -1.71 -11.82
CA ARG A 252 14.52 -1.87 -12.04
C ARG A 252 15.28 -0.62 -11.63
N GLU A 253 14.79 0.56 -12.00
CA GLU A 253 15.42 1.84 -11.62
C GLU A 253 15.44 2.02 -10.10
N GLU A 254 14.30 1.77 -9.44
CA GLU A 254 14.16 1.81 -7.98
C GLU A 254 15.16 0.87 -7.28
N LEU A 255 15.24 -0.39 -7.75
CA LEU A 255 16.19 -1.38 -7.24
C LEU A 255 17.64 -0.97 -7.47
N SER A 256 17.96 -0.36 -8.61
CA SER A 256 19.31 0.11 -8.91
C SER A 256 19.76 1.20 -7.93
N ILE A 257 18.88 2.15 -7.62
CA ILE A 257 19.15 3.19 -6.62
C ILE A 257 19.40 2.56 -5.24
N MET A 258 18.56 1.59 -4.83
CA MET A 258 18.71 0.89 -3.55
C MET A 258 20.04 0.10 -3.47
N VAL A 259 20.44 -0.57 -4.54
CA VAL A 259 21.72 -1.30 -4.62
C VAL A 259 22.91 -0.36 -4.46
N GLU A 260 22.92 0.77 -5.15
CA GLU A 260 24.02 1.74 -5.03
C GLU A 260 24.09 2.37 -3.64
N GLN A 261 22.95 2.60 -2.99
CA GLN A 261 22.94 3.06 -1.60
C GLN A 261 23.49 2.00 -0.65
N LEU A 262 23.03 0.74 -0.75
CA LEU A 262 23.51 -0.35 0.10
C LEU A 262 25.01 -0.61 -0.07
N LYS A 263 25.57 -0.48 -1.27
CA LYS A 263 27.02 -0.58 -1.48
C LYS A 263 27.79 0.47 -0.68
N LYS A 264 27.29 1.71 -0.63
CA LYS A 264 27.90 2.78 0.18
C LYS A 264 27.78 2.47 1.67
N ASP A 265 26.65 1.95 2.11
CA ASP A 265 26.41 1.62 3.52
C ASP A 265 27.31 0.46 3.98
N VAL A 266 27.37 -0.64 3.21
CA VAL A 266 28.26 -1.79 3.44
C VAL A 266 29.72 -1.33 3.55
N LYS A 267 30.19 -0.54 2.59
CA LYS A 267 31.55 0.01 2.64
C LYS A 267 31.75 0.88 3.89
N GLY A 268 30.77 1.72 4.20
CA GLY A 268 30.80 2.58 5.38
C GLY A 268 30.89 1.80 6.70
N TYR A 269 30.27 0.61 6.79
CA TYR A 269 30.44 -0.27 7.95
C TYR A 269 31.80 -0.95 7.98
N GLN A 270 32.30 -1.42 6.84
CA GLN A 270 33.63 -2.03 6.73
C GLN A 270 34.72 -1.05 7.17
N ASP A 271 34.67 0.18 6.65
CA ASP A 271 35.60 1.26 7.01
C ASP A 271 35.49 1.58 8.51
N TRP A 272 34.27 1.65 9.07
CA TRP A 272 34.06 1.91 10.50
C TRP A 272 34.60 0.78 11.38
N ILE A 273 34.34 -0.49 11.03
CA ILE A 273 34.82 -1.67 11.77
C ILE A 273 36.35 -1.72 11.79
N ALA A 274 37.02 -1.33 10.69
CA ALA A 274 38.48 -1.29 10.62
C ALA A 274 39.12 -0.31 11.62
N ASP A 275 38.40 0.75 11.99
CA ASP A 275 38.88 1.77 12.94
C ASP A 275 38.60 1.42 14.41
N VAL A 276 37.82 0.37 14.68
CA VAL A 276 37.37 0.01 16.04
C VAL A 276 38.44 -0.85 16.73
N PRO A 277 38.83 -0.52 17.98
CA PRO A 277 39.79 -1.31 18.74
C PRO A 277 39.29 -2.73 19.01
N ALA A 278 40.21 -3.69 19.10
CA ALA A 278 39.87 -5.10 19.36
C ALA A 278 39.19 -5.30 20.73
N GLU A 279 39.43 -4.39 21.69
CA GLU A 279 38.83 -4.40 23.02
C GLU A 279 37.36 -3.95 23.02
N ALA A 280 36.88 -3.29 21.96
CA ALA A 280 35.51 -2.86 21.81
C ALA A 280 34.64 -3.97 21.19
N THR A 281 34.54 -5.09 21.91
CA THR A 281 33.94 -6.33 21.40
C THR A 281 32.44 -6.21 21.08
N GLU A 282 31.68 -5.49 21.90
CA GLU A 282 30.25 -5.30 21.67
C GLU A 282 30.02 -4.33 20.50
N ALA A 283 30.84 -3.29 20.39
CA ALA A 283 30.79 -2.37 19.26
C ALA A 283 31.04 -3.09 17.91
N LEU A 284 32.06 -3.95 17.87
CA LEU A 284 32.36 -4.82 16.71
C LEU A 284 31.21 -5.77 16.41
N ARG A 285 30.63 -6.42 17.43
CA ARG A 285 29.50 -7.35 17.27
C ARG A 285 28.26 -6.65 16.69
N ILE A 286 27.91 -5.48 17.22
CA ILE A 286 26.76 -4.70 16.73
C ILE A 286 27.01 -4.30 15.27
N ALA A 287 28.15 -3.68 14.95
CA ALA A 287 28.44 -3.25 13.59
C ALA A 287 28.49 -4.43 12.60
N GLY A 288 29.05 -5.57 13.01
CA GLY A 288 29.05 -6.81 12.22
C GLY A 288 27.63 -7.30 11.89
N THR A 289 26.70 -7.23 12.84
CA THR A 289 25.29 -7.63 12.61
C THR A 289 24.62 -6.74 11.56
N TYR A 290 24.91 -5.44 11.57
CA TYR A 290 24.39 -4.50 10.56
C TYR A 290 25.01 -4.73 9.19
N LEU A 291 26.34 -4.93 9.14
CA LEU A 291 27.06 -5.27 7.92
C LEU A 291 26.49 -6.54 7.27
N GLU A 292 26.34 -7.63 8.02
CA GLU A 292 25.78 -8.89 7.52
C GLU A 292 24.35 -8.71 6.99
N SER A 293 23.51 -7.95 7.71
CA SER A 293 22.15 -7.64 7.26
C SER A 293 22.15 -6.91 5.91
N ASP A 294 22.99 -5.90 5.76
CA ASP A 294 22.99 -5.06 4.55
C ASP A 294 23.70 -5.74 3.37
N GLU A 295 24.71 -6.57 3.61
CA GLU A 295 25.27 -7.48 2.60
C GLU A 295 24.23 -8.48 2.10
N MET A 296 23.39 -9.03 2.99
CA MET A 296 22.31 -9.92 2.59
C MET A 296 21.24 -9.20 1.76
N LYS A 297 20.84 -7.97 2.13
CA LYS A 297 19.91 -7.17 1.32
C LYS A 297 20.52 -6.83 -0.04
N LEU A 298 21.78 -6.42 -0.07
CA LEU A 298 22.51 -6.09 -1.30
C LEU A 298 22.54 -7.28 -2.25
N LYS A 299 22.84 -8.48 -1.73
CA LYS A 299 22.79 -9.72 -2.52
C LYS A 299 21.40 -9.95 -3.11
N ARG A 300 20.34 -9.91 -2.30
CA ARG A 300 18.95 -10.14 -2.76
C ARG A 300 18.51 -9.14 -3.83
N TYR A 301 18.84 -7.86 -3.67
CA TYR A 301 18.45 -6.84 -4.65
C TYR A 301 19.27 -6.92 -5.93
N THR A 302 20.55 -7.30 -5.84
CA THR A 302 21.38 -7.55 -7.02
C THR A 302 20.86 -8.75 -7.81
N GLU A 303 20.55 -9.86 -7.14
CA GLU A 303 19.93 -11.04 -7.76
C GLU A 303 18.57 -10.71 -8.40
N SER A 304 17.76 -9.86 -7.75
CA SER A 304 16.48 -9.40 -8.30
C SER A 304 16.66 -8.54 -9.55
N LEU A 305 17.66 -7.66 -9.58
CA LEU A 305 17.99 -6.85 -10.75
C LEU A 305 18.45 -7.70 -11.94
N GLU A 306 19.30 -8.71 -11.68
CA GLU A 306 19.78 -9.65 -12.68
C GLU A 306 18.62 -10.48 -13.25
N GLY A 307 17.75 -11.01 -12.38
CA GLY A 307 16.55 -11.76 -12.79
C GLY A 307 15.59 -10.91 -13.63
N MET A 308 15.35 -9.65 -13.26
CA MET A 308 14.53 -8.74 -14.05
C MET A 308 15.14 -8.44 -15.43
N ALA A 309 16.47 -8.32 -15.52
CA ALA A 309 17.14 -8.14 -16.81
C ALA A 309 16.91 -9.34 -17.74
N THR A 310 17.01 -10.57 -17.21
CA THR A 310 16.76 -11.79 -17.98
C THR A 310 15.31 -11.90 -18.47
N VAL A 311 14.33 -11.54 -17.64
CA VAL A 311 12.90 -11.55 -18.02
C VAL A 311 12.62 -10.52 -19.11
N MET A 312 13.17 -9.30 -18.99
CA MET A 312 12.99 -8.26 -20.00
C MET A 312 13.66 -8.61 -21.34
N GLU A 313 14.83 -9.25 -21.33
CA GLU A 313 15.50 -9.73 -22.55
C GLU A 313 14.70 -10.85 -23.24
N ALA A 314 14.07 -11.75 -22.46
CA ALA A 314 13.22 -12.80 -22.99
C ALA A 314 11.91 -12.28 -23.61
N GLU A 315 11.29 -11.25 -23.01
CA GLU A 315 10.10 -10.59 -23.59
C GLU A 315 10.44 -9.88 -24.91
N GLN A 316 11.56 -9.16 -24.98
CA GLN A 316 12.00 -8.49 -26.21
C GLN A 316 12.33 -9.47 -27.34
N ALA A 317 12.77 -10.68 -27.02
CA ALA A 317 13.03 -11.73 -27.99
C ALA A 317 11.75 -12.43 -28.50
N ASN A 318 10.67 -12.42 -27.71
CA ASN A 318 9.36 -12.99 -28.10
C ASN A 318 8.49 -12.01 -28.90
N GLU A 319 8.81 -10.71 -28.90
CA GLU A 319 8.12 -9.68 -29.68
C GLU A 319 8.71 -9.46 -31.10
N GLN A 320 9.77 -10.18 -31.47
CA GLN A 320 10.41 -10.17 -32.80
C GLN A 320 10.04 -11.40 -33.63
#